data_AF-B9SFV0-F1
#
_entry.id   AF-B9SFV0-F1
#
_cell.length_a   1.000
_cell.length_b   1.000
_cell.length_c   1.000
_cell.angle_alpha   90.00
_cell.angle_beta   90.00
_cell.angle_gamma   90.00
#
_symmetry.space_group_name_H-M   'P 1'
#
loop_
_entity.id
_entity.type
_entity.pdbx_description
1 polymer ?
#
loop_
_entity_poly.entity_id
_entity_poly.type
_entity_poly.pdbx_seq_one_letter_code
_entity_poly.pdbx_strand_id
1 'polypeptide(L)' 'MLALRLLRLKYVARERLNRSLMVCQDKFETAKLQQIGSDAVNALESCVDQSIQDIINTLPHLVGRLKTSLSIRD' A
#
# COMPACT_ATOMS: atom_id res chain seq x y z
N MET A 1 -12.94 -17.03 -16.69
CA MET A 1 -13.23 -16.51 -15.33
C MET A 1 -11.98 -16.26 -14.47
N LEU A 2 -10.99 -17.14 -14.46
CA LEU A 2 -9.80 -16.99 -13.59
C LEU A 2 -8.98 -15.72 -13.85
N ALA A 3 -8.73 -15.40 -15.13
CA ALA A 3 -8.02 -14.18 -15.53
C ALA A 3 -8.68 -12.89 -14.97
N LEU A 4 -10.01 -12.82 -14.96
CA LEU A 4 -10.74 -11.68 -14.42
C LEU A 4 -10.56 -11.55 -12.89
N ARG A 5 -10.53 -12.68 -12.16
CA ARG A 5 -10.25 -12.69 -10.71
C ARG A 5 -8.83 -12.22 -10.41
N LEU A 6 -7.84 -12.67 -11.19
CA LEU A 6 -6.45 -12.24 -11.07
C LEU A 6 -6.29 -10.75 -11.40
N LEU A 7 -6.95 -10.27 -12.45
CA LEU A 7 -6.94 -8.86 -12.84
C LEU A 7 -7.52 -7.98 -11.72
N ARG A 8 -8.65 -8.40 -11.12
CA ARG A 8 -9.27 -7.69 -9.99
C ARG A 8 -8.34 -7.68 -8.76
N LEU A 9 -7.67 -8.79 -8.46
CA LEU A 9 -6.74 -8.88 -7.32
C LEU A 9 -5.52 -7.98 -7.51
N LYS A 10 -4.96 -7.92 -8.73
CA LYS A 10 -3.87 -7.00 -9.07
C LYS A 10 -4.32 -5.54 -8.97
N TYR A 11 -5.50 -5.23 -9.50
CA TYR A 11 -6.06 -3.87 -9.47
C TYR A 11 -6.26 -3.37 -8.04
N VAL A 12 -6.88 -4.16 -7.16
CA VAL A 12 -7.14 -3.74 -5.78
C VAL A 12 -5.84 -3.55 -4.97
N ALA A 13 -4.80 -4.36 -5.23
CA ALA A 13 -3.52 -4.18 -4.57
C ALA A 13 -2.85 -2.87 -5.00
N ARG A 14 -2.87 -2.56 -6.30
CA ARG A 14 -2.34 -1.30 -6.84
C ARG A 14 -3.09 -0.08 -6.32
N GLU A 15 -4.43 -0.12 -6.33
CA GLU A 15 -5.27 0.99 -5.86
C GLU A 15 -5.02 1.30 -4.37
N ARG A 16 -4.86 0.27 -3.53
CA ARG A 16 -4.55 0.43 -2.10
C ARG A 16 -3.22 1.14 -1.89
N LEU A 17 -2.16 0.71 -2.58
CA LEU A 17 -0.86 1.35 -2.50
C LEU A 17 -0.92 2.81 -2.97
N ASN A 18 -1.58 3.09 -4.09
CA ASN A 18 -1.73 4.46 -4.60
C ASN A 18 -2.43 5.38 -3.58
N ARG A 19 -3.49 4.89 -2.92
CA ARG A 19 -4.16 5.65 -1.86
C ARG A 19 -3.25 5.94 -0.68
N SER A 20 -2.46 4.97 -0.21
CA SER A 20 -1.50 5.18 0.88
C SER A 20 -0.46 6.25 0.51
N LEU A 21 0.05 6.23 -0.72
CA LEU A 21 1.01 7.23 -1.20
C LEU A 21 0.42 8.65 -1.27
N MET A 22 -0.86 8.79 -1.66
CA MET A 22 -1.54 10.10 -1.62
C MET A 22 -1.62 10.64 -0.19
N VAL A 23 -1.86 9.79 0.81
CA VAL A 23 -1.85 10.21 2.23
C VAL A 23 -0.45 10.64 2.68
N CYS A 24 0.59 9.94 2.24
CA CYS A 24 1.97 10.32 2.57
C CYS A 24 2.36 11.67 1.95
N GLN A 25 1.91 11.93 0.72
CA GLN A 25 2.11 13.22 0.08
C GLN A 25 1.37 14.35 0.82
N ASP A 26 0.12 14.12 1.21
CA ASP A 26 -0.67 15.09 1.98
C ASP A 26 -0.01 15.43 3.33
N LYS A 27 0.52 14.42 4.02
CA LYS A 27 1.30 14.61 5.26
C LYS A 27 2.56 15.44 5.04
N PHE A 28 3.29 15.16 3.95
CA PHE A 28 4.49 15.92 3.59
C PHE A 28 4.17 17.40 3.33
N GLU A 29 3.17 17.68 2.50
CA GLU A 29 2.77 19.06 2.19
C GLU A 29 2.26 19.79 3.45
N THR A 30 1.54 19.09 4.33
CA THR A 30 1.12 19.64 5.64
C THR A 30 2.31 19.99 6.52
N ALA A 31 3.31 19.11 6.64
CA ALA A 31 4.52 19.36 7.44
C ALA A 31 5.38 20.49 6.86
N LYS A 32 5.41 20.62 5.54
CA LYS A 32 6.08 21.72 4.84
C LYS A 32 5.41 23.07 5.12
N LEU A 33 4.07 23.12 5.13
CA LEU A 33 3.30 24.32 5.49
C LEU A 33 3.56 24.77 6.94
N GLN A 34 3.85 23.83 7.83
CA GLN A 34 4.21 24.10 9.22
C GLN A 34 5.66 24.59 9.40
N GLN A 35 6.40 24.85 8.30
CA GLN A 35 7.81 25.29 8.27
C GLN A 35 8.80 24.31 8.94
N ILE A 36 8.42 23.03 9.07
CA ILE A 36 9.24 22.01 9.69
C ILE A 36 10.09 21.33 8.62
N GLY A 37 11.10 22.04 8.10
CA GLY A 37 11.82 21.67 6.86
C GLY A 37 12.35 20.23 6.81
N SER A 38 13.26 19.87 7.73
CA SER A 38 13.83 18.51 7.82
C SER A 38 12.77 17.48 8.23
N ASP A 39 11.87 17.87 9.14
CA ASP A 39 10.88 16.94 9.70
C ASP A 39 9.77 16.60 8.71
N ALA A 40 9.54 17.43 7.70
CA ALA A 40 8.64 17.10 6.60
C ALA A 40 9.14 15.88 5.81
N VAL A 41 10.45 15.81 5.54
CA VAL A 41 11.05 14.66 4.84
C VAL A 41 11.01 13.43 5.75
N ASN A 42 11.30 13.57 7.04
CA ASN A 42 11.19 12.47 8.01
C ASN A 42 9.74 11.94 8.11
N ALA A 43 8.74 12.83 8.09
CA ALA A 43 7.33 12.46 8.10
C ALA A 43 6.92 11.72 6.81
N LEU A 44 7.45 12.13 5.66
CA LEU A 44 7.25 11.42 4.39
C LEU A 44 7.87 10.02 4.44
N GLU A 45 9.14 9.92 4.85
CA GLU A 45 9.87 8.66 4.94
C GLU A 45 9.17 7.68 5.89
N SER A 46 8.82 8.14 7.09
CA SER A 46 8.07 7.33 8.06
C SER A 46 6.70 6.90 7.54
N CYS A 47 5.98 7.76 6.81
CA CYS A 47 4.70 7.37 6.21
C CYS A 47 4.87 6.32 5.11
N VAL A 48 5.89 6.46 4.26
CA VAL A 48 6.18 5.50 3.20
C VAL A 48 6.60 4.16 3.78
N ASP A 49 7.47 4.14 4.81
CA ASP A 49 7.87 2.92 5.50
C ASP A 49 6.65 2.22 6.12
N GLN A 50 5.80 2.95 6.84
CA GLN A 50 4.56 2.38 7.38
C GLN A 50 3.67 1.80 6.27
N SER A 51 3.52 2.49 5.14
CA SER A 51 2.74 2.00 4.00
C SER A 51 3.32 0.72 3.39
N ILE A 52 4.65 0.60 3.35
CA ILE A 52 5.34 -0.61 2.90
C ILE A 52 5.09 -1.74 3.90
N GLN A 53 5.28 -1.50 5.20
CA GLN A 53 5.03 -2.51 6.24
C GLN A 53 3.59 -3.01 6.22
N ASP A 54 2.62 -2.13 6.05
CA ASP A 54 1.21 -2.50 5.95
C ASP A 54 0.94 -3.43 4.75
N ILE A 55 1.60 -3.17 3.62
CA ILE A 55 1.50 -4.02 2.42
C ILE A 55 2.20 -5.37 2.65
N ILE A 56 3.39 -5.37 3.25
CA ILE A 56 4.11 -6.61 3.61
C ILE A 56 3.25 -7.48 4.52
N ASN A 57 2.61 -6.88 5.52
CA ASN A 57 1.72 -7.60 6.44
C ASN A 57 0.44 -8.11 5.77
N THR A 58 -0.05 -7.44 4.72
CA THR A 58 -1.23 -7.89 3.97
C THR A 58 -0.94 -8.83 2.81
N LEU A 59 0.30 -8.91 2.33
CA LEU A 59 0.72 -9.79 1.24
C LEU A 59 0.41 -11.28 1.50
N PRO A 60 0.70 -11.86 2.67
CA PRO A 60 0.33 -13.25 2.99
C PRO A 60 -1.18 -13.50 2.84
N HIS A 61 -2.03 -12.56 3.28
CA HIS A 61 -3.48 -12.67 3.13
C HIS A 61 -3.94 -12.56 1.67
N LEU A 62 -3.27 -11.74 0.85
CA LEU A 62 -3.50 -11.68 -0.59
C LEU A 62 -3.10 -12.98 -1.29
N VAL A 63 -1.95 -13.55 -0.91
CA VAL A 63 -1.48 -14.85 -1.41
C VAL A 63 -2.43 -15.97 -1.01
N GLY A 64 -2.94 -15.98 0.23
CA GLY A 64 -3.96 -16.95 0.66
C GLY A 64 -5.22 -16.88 -0.22
N ARG A 65 -5.76 -15.67 -0.45
CA ARG A 65 -6.92 -15.48 -1.35
C ARG A 65 -6.62 -15.91 -2.79
N LEU A 66 -5.39 -15.69 -3.25
CA LEU A 66 -4.93 -16.12 -4.56
C LEU A 66 -4.89 -17.65 -4.65
N LYS A 67 -4.29 -18.33 -3.67
CA LYS A 67 -4.26 -19.80 -3.56
C LYS A 67 -5.67 -20.37 -3.56
N THR A 68 -6.58 -19.85 -2.74
CA THR A 68 -8.00 -20.28 -2.73
C THR A 68 -8.68 -20.08 -4.09
N SER A 69 -8.45 -18.94 -4.75
CA SER A 69 -9.03 -18.65 -6.08
C SER A 69 -8.51 -19.57 -7.17
N LEU A 70 -7.32 -20.15 -6.98
CA LEU A 70 -6.64 -21.10 -7.87
C LEU A 70 -6.79 -22.55 -7.41
N SER A 71 -7.50 -22.81 -6.30
CA SER A 71 -7.62 -24.13 -5.67
C SER A 71 -6.26 -24.77 -5.34
N ILE A 72 -5.23 -23.96 -5.05
CA ILE A 72 -3.91 -24.41 -4.60
C ILE A 72 -4.01 -24.66 -3.09
N ARG A 73 -3.57 -25.85 -2.64
CA ARG A 73 -3.45 -26.20 -1.22
C ARG A 73 -2.14 -25.64 -0.65
N ASP A 74 -2.15 -25.32 0.65
CA ASP A 74 -0.97 -24.79 1.35
C ASP A 74 0.20 -25.77 1.41
#